data_AF-A0A7S2C4N0-F1
#
_entry.id   AF-A0A7S2C4N0-F1
#
_cell.length_a   1.000
_cell.length_b   1.000
_cell.length_c   1.000
_cell.angle_alpha   90.00
_cell.angle_beta   90.00
_cell.angle_gamma   90.00
#
_symmetry.space_group_name_H-M   'P 1'
#
loop_
_entity.id
_entity.type
_entity.pdbx_description
1 polymer ?
#
loop_
_entity_poly.entity_id
_entity_poly.type
_entity_poly.pdbx_seq_one_letter_code
_entity_poly.pdbx_strand_id
1 'polypeptide(L)'
;ASAAGLGVEAVGILLFRHIFRIAPEALQLFSFKDEADVYSSDRLKSHATKVVSTVDLAVSGLDKFEELVATLQSLGLRHSGYGVLPAHYDVVGQALIATLKDGLGKAFT
;
A
#
# COMPACT_ATOMS: atom_id res chain seq x y z
N ALA A 1 -5.21 -6.96 19.28
CA ALA A 1 -3.76 -7.16 19.05
C ALA A 1 -3.23 -5.87 18.44
N SER A 2 -2.24 -5.23 19.07
CA SER A 2 -1.57 -4.06 18.48
C SER A 2 -0.68 -4.54 17.34
N ALA A 3 -0.65 -3.81 16.22
CA ALA A 3 0.21 -4.15 15.10
C ALA A 3 1.67 -3.68 15.27
N ALA A 4 2.05 -3.22 16.47
CA ALA A 4 3.42 -2.97 16.87
C ALA A 4 4.15 -4.32 17.00
N GLY A 5 4.92 -4.69 15.97
CA GLY A 5 5.61 -5.98 15.84
C GLY A 5 5.24 -6.78 14.59
N LEU A 6 4.40 -6.25 13.70
CA LEU A 6 4.10 -6.89 12.42
C LEU A 6 5.27 -6.76 11.43
N GLY A 7 5.63 -7.86 10.78
CA GLY A 7 6.55 -7.83 9.64
C GLY A 7 5.96 -7.07 8.45
N VAL A 8 6.83 -6.62 7.53
CA VAL A 8 6.47 -5.82 6.33
C VAL A 8 5.31 -6.43 5.54
N GLU A 9 5.28 -7.76 5.39
CA GLU A 9 4.19 -8.47 4.73
C GLU A 9 2.85 -8.26 5.44
N ALA A 10 2.81 -8.45 6.76
CA ALA A 10 1.58 -8.33 7.53
C ALA A 10 1.04 -6.90 7.55
N VAL A 11 1.92 -5.89 7.60
CA VAL A 11 1.55 -4.48 7.43
C VAL A 11 0.98 -4.24 6.04
N GLY A 12 1.60 -4.81 5.00
CA GLY A 12 1.11 -4.70 3.63
C GLY A 12 -0.26 -5.34 3.44
N ILE A 13 -0.49 -6.54 3.97
CA ILE A 13 -1.81 -7.20 3.94
C ILE A 13 -2.85 -6.33 4.64
N LEU A 14 -2.50 -5.72 5.78
CA LEU A 14 -3.40 -4.84 6.51
C LEU A 14 -3.75 -3.57 5.70
N LEU A 15 -2.77 -2.98 5.02
CA LEU A 15 -3.00 -1.88 4.07
C LEU A 15 -3.99 -2.26 2.98
N PHE A 16 -3.78 -3.40 2.31
CA PHE A 16 -4.69 -3.87 1.26
C PHE A 16 -6.09 -4.21 1.78
N ARG A 17 -6.22 -4.72 3.02
CA ARG A 17 -7.52 -4.88 3.67
C ARG A 17 -8.24 -3.54 3.81
N HIS A 18 -7.54 -2.48 4.24
CA HIS A 18 -8.17 -1.16 4.34
C HIS A 18 -8.51 -0.57 2.97
N ILE A 19 -7.65 -0.73 1.96
CA ILE A 19 -7.94 -0.28 0.58
C ILE A 19 -9.24 -0.92 0.09
N PHE A 20 -9.35 -2.25 0.13
CA PHE A 20 -10.54 -2.96 -0.35
C PHE A 20 -11.77 -2.79 0.54
N ARG A 21 -11.59 -2.40 1.81
CA ARG A 21 -12.71 -1.99 2.67
C ARG A 21 -13.25 -0.61 2.28
N ILE A 22 -12.39 0.31 1.86
CA ILE A 22 -12.78 1.67 1.46
C ILE A 22 -13.33 1.68 0.03
N ALA A 23 -12.67 0.97 -0.88
CA ALA A 23 -13.03 0.86 -2.29
C ALA A 23 -12.91 -0.61 -2.75
N PRO A 24 -13.95 -1.44 -2.55
CA PRO A 24 -13.95 -2.84 -2.97
C PRO A 24 -13.67 -3.03 -4.48
N GLU A 25 -14.12 -2.08 -5.30
CA GLU A 25 -13.93 -2.06 -6.74
C GLU A 25 -12.45 -1.97 -7.16
N ALA A 26 -11.58 -1.43 -6.30
CA ALA A 26 -10.15 -1.34 -6.57
C ALA A 26 -9.52 -2.72 -6.75
N LEU A 27 -10.12 -3.79 -6.21
CA LEU A 27 -9.66 -5.17 -6.42
C LEU A 27 -9.56 -5.51 -7.91
N GLN A 28 -10.42 -4.95 -8.76
CA GLN A 28 -10.45 -5.23 -10.20
C GLN A 28 -9.16 -4.79 -10.94
N LEU A 29 -8.37 -3.91 -10.33
CA LEU A 29 -7.10 -3.42 -10.89
C LEU A 29 -5.93 -4.39 -10.67
N PHE A 30 -6.11 -5.43 -9.85
CA PHE A 30 -5.02 -6.32 -9.44
C PHE A 30 -5.11 -7.70 -10.09
N SER A 31 -3.95 -8.32 -10.34
CA SER A 31 -3.84 -9.63 -10.98
C SER A 31 -4.27 -10.82 -10.11
N PHE A 32 -4.53 -10.57 -8.83
CA PHE A 32 -4.97 -11.56 -7.84
C PHE A 32 -6.48 -11.45 -7.53
N LYS A 33 -7.23 -10.68 -8.33
CA LYS A 33 -8.66 -10.40 -8.10
C LYS A 33 -9.58 -11.63 -8.08
N ASP A 34 -9.19 -12.71 -8.78
CA ASP A 34 -9.97 -13.93 -8.95
C ASP A 34 -9.53 -15.05 -7.98
N GLU A 35 -8.60 -14.76 -7.06
CA GLU A 35 -8.16 -15.71 -6.04
C GLU A 35 -9.28 -15.93 -5.00
N ALA A 36 -9.53 -17.19 -4.61
CA ALA A 36 -10.62 -17.52 -3.69
C ALA A 36 -10.45 -16.86 -2.30
N ASP A 37 -9.20 -16.77 -1.83
CA ASP A 37 -8.82 -15.95 -0.68
C ASP A 37 -7.63 -15.06 -1.07
N VAL A 38 -7.98 -13.83 -1.44
CA VAL A 38 -7.04 -12.79 -1.86
C VAL A 38 -5.97 -12.51 -0.78
N TYR A 39 -6.29 -12.64 0.52
CA TYR A 39 -5.36 -12.29 1.60
C TYR A 39 -4.36 -13.40 1.94
N SER A 40 -4.65 -14.64 1.57
CA SER A 40 -3.67 -15.73 1.66
C SER A 40 -2.86 -15.93 0.36
N SER A 41 -3.27 -15.30 -0.75
CA SER A 41 -2.56 -15.35 -2.04
C SER A 41 -1.11 -14.85 -1.95
N ASP A 42 -0.18 -15.64 -2.45
CA ASP A 42 1.24 -15.27 -2.57
C ASP A 42 1.45 -14.05 -3.49
N ARG A 43 0.57 -13.87 -4.48
CA ARG A 43 0.60 -12.70 -5.37
C ARG A 43 0.30 -11.43 -4.60
N LEU A 44 -0.74 -11.44 -3.76
CA LEU A 44 -1.05 -10.30 -2.91
C LEU A 44 0.09 -10.07 -1.90
N LYS A 45 0.57 -11.10 -1.21
CA LYS A 45 1.65 -10.96 -0.21
C LYS A 45 2.93 -10.35 -0.79
N SER A 46 3.35 -10.84 -1.96
CA SER A 46 4.52 -10.30 -2.67
C SER A 46 4.31 -8.86 -3.10
N HIS A 47 3.13 -8.54 -3.64
CA HIS A 47 2.80 -7.19 -4.07
C HIS A 47 2.71 -6.22 -2.87
N ALA A 48 2.05 -6.62 -1.80
CA ALA A 48 1.88 -5.85 -0.58
C ALA A 48 3.23 -5.54 0.10
N THR A 49 4.13 -6.52 0.17
CA THR A 49 5.49 -6.31 0.66
C THR A 49 6.24 -5.27 -0.18
N LYS A 50 6.17 -5.37 -1.52
CA LYS A 50 6.80 -4.38 -2.43
C LYS A 50 6.25 -2.97 -2.23
N VAL A 51 4.93 -2.84 -2.03
CA VAL A 51 4.29 -1.55 -1.77
C VAL A 51 4.85 -0.93 -0.48
N VAL A 52 4.86 -1.68 0.62
CA VAL A 52 5.36 -1.15 1.91
C VAL A 52 6.84 -0.80 1.82
N SER A 53 7.68 -1.63 1.20
CA SER A 53 9.10 -1.30 0.99
C SER A 53 9.31 -0.08 0.10
N THR A 54 8.46 0.14 -0.90
CA THR A 54 8.53 1.35 -1.75
C THR A 54 8.15 2.60 -0.97
N VAL A 55 7.15 2.51 -0.10
CA VAL A 55 6.78 3.61 0.81
C VAL A 55 7.92 3.89 1.78
N ASP A 56 8.52 2.87 2.37
CA ASP A 56 9.66 3.00 3.29
C ASP A 56 10.86 3.71 2.62
N LEU A 57 11.19 3.32 1.39
CA LEU A 57 12.23 3.99 0.59
C LEU A 57 11.90 5.46 0.34
N ALA A 58 10.64 5.76 -0.02
CA ALA A 58 10.20 7.13 -0.28
C ALA A 58 10.26 8.00 0.99
N VAL A 59 9.79 7.47 2.13
CA VAL A 59 9.82 8.16 3.42
C VAL A 59 11.26 8.39 3.90
N SER A 60 12.12 7.38 3.78
CA SER A 60 13.54 7.46 4.16
C SER A 60 14.33 8.43 3.28
N GLY A 61 13.87 8.70 2.07
CA GLY A 61 14.50 9.63 1.13
C GLY A 61 13.93 11.05 1.13
N LEU A 62 13.02 11.40 2.05
CA LEU A 62 12.38 12.73 2.06
C LEU A 62 13.38 13.89 2.20
N ASP A 63 14.47 13.70 2.94
CA ASP A 63 15.54 14.71 3.09
C ASP A 63 16.36 14.91 1.80
N LYS A 64 16.21 14.00 0.83
CA LYS A 64 16.91 14.01 -0.47
C LYS A 64 15.92 13.85 -1.62
N PHE A 65 14.83 14.61 -1.57
CA PHE A 65 13.71 14.48 -2.48
C PHE A 65 14.11 14.48 -3.97
N GLU A 66 15.09 15.30 -4.36
CA GLU A 66 15.60 15.37 -5.74
C GLU A 66 16.09 14.01 -6.26
N GLU A 67 16.64 13.16 -5.39
CA GLU A 67 17.09 11.81 -5.75
C GLU A 67 15.91 10.84 -6.00
N LEU A 68 14.72 11.15 -5.47
CA LEU A 68 13.53 10.32 -5.62
C LEU A 68 12.71 10.67 -6.88
N VAL A 69 12.85 11.88 -7.44
CA VAL A 69 11.98 12.40 -8.51
C VAL A 69 11.87 11.43 -9.68
N ALA A 70 12.99 10.96 -10.23
CA ALA A 70 13.00 10.07 -11.39
C ALA A 70 12.31 8.71 -11.09
N THR A 71 12.53 8.17 -9.88
CA THR A 71 11.92 6.93 -9.42
C THR A 71 10.40 7.08 -9.27
N LEU A 72 9.95 8.17 -8.66
CA LEU A 72 8.52 8.46 -8.46
C LEU A 72 7.81 8.72 -9.79
N GLN A 73 8.43 9.43 -10.73
CA GLN A 73 7.88 9.63 -12.08
C GLN A 73 7.74 8.29 -12.83
N SER A 74 8.76 7.44 -12.79
CA SER A 74 8.70 6.10 -13.40
C SER A 74 7.62 5.23 -12.79
N LEU A 75 7.43 5.30 -11.46
CA LEU A 75 6.32 4.62 -10.78
C LEU A 75 4.97 5.20 -11.22
N GLY A 76 4.81 6.52 -11.23
CA GLY A 76 3.58 7.18 -11.65
C GLY A 76 3.14 6.81 -13.06
N LEU A 77 4.09 6.78 -14.02
CA LEU A 77 3.83 6.36 -15.40
C LEU A 77 3.33 4.92 -15.49
N ARG A 78 3.91 3.99 -14.72
CA ARG A 78 3.43 2.61 -14.64
C ARG A 78 2.02 2.52 -14.07
N HIS A 79 1.75 3.22 -12.96
CA HIS A 79 0.41 3.25 -12.35
C HIS A 79 -0.64 3.84 -13.30
N SER A 80 -0.29 4.90 -14.05
CA SER A 80 -1.15 5.42 -15.11
C SER A 80 -1.44 4.36 -16.18
N GLY A 81 -0.43 3.59 -16.59
CA GLY A 81 -0.59 2.48 -17.53
C GLY A 81 -1.45 1.33 -17.00
N TYR A 82 -1.55 1.17 -15.67
CA TYR A 82 -2.43 0.18 -15.03
C TYR A 82 -3.86 0.67 -14.84
N GLY A 83 -4.19 1.90 -15.27
CA GLY A 83 -5.52 2.49 -15.10
C GLY A 83 -5.76 3.09 -13.71
N VAL A 84 -4.71 3.39 -12.95
CA VAL A 84 -4.84 4.10 -11.68
C VAL A 84 -5.19 5.56 -11.95
N LEU A 85 -6.26 6.03 -11.32
CA LEU A 85 -6.75 7.40 -11.42
C LEU A 85 -6.29 8.22 -10.21
N PRO A 86 -6.23 9.57 -10.31
CA PRO A 86 -5.93 10.44 -9.17
C PRO A 86 -6.77 10.13 -7.92
N ALA A 87 -8.07 9.88 -8.08
CA ALA A 87 -8.98 9.57 -6.98
C ALA A 87 -8.63 8.27 -6.22
N HIS A 88 -7.90 7.33 -6.85
CA HIS A 88 -7.47 6.11 -6.16
C HIS A 88 -6.37 6.40 -5.12
N TYR A 89 -5.60 7.48 -5.26
CA TYR A 89 -4.56 7.84 -4.28
C TYR A 89 -5.17 8.30 -2.95
N ASP A 90 -6.34 8.95 -2.97
CA ASP A 90 -7.05 9.34 -1.75
C ASP A 90 -7.48 8.11 -0.93
N VAL A 91 -7.90 7.04 -1.62
CA VAL A 91 -8.23 5.75 -0.99
C VAL A 91 -6.98 5.15 -0.33
N VAL A 92 -5.85 5.12 -1.03
CA VAL A 92 -4.60 4.59 -0.50
C VAL A 92 -4.10 5.42 0.69
N GLY A 93 -4.21 6.75 0.63
CA GLY A 93 -3.85 7.64 1.73
C GLY A 93 -4.67 7.37 2.99
N GLN A 94 -6.00 7.28 2.86
CA GLN A 94 -6.88 6.92 3.97
C GLN A 94 -6.58 5.53 4.53
N ALA A 95 -6.33 4.55 3.65
CA ALA A 95 -5.98 3.20 4.04
C ALA A 95 -4.65 3.15 4.82
N LEU A 96 -3.64 3.90 4.38
CA LEU A 96 -2.35 4.00 5.03
C LEU A 96 -2.47 4.59 6.44
N ILE A 97 -3.24 5.68 6.60
CA ILE A 97 -3.50 6.27 7.92
C ILE A 97 -4.22 5.27 8.84
N ALA A 98 -5.18 4.51 8.33
CA ALA A 98 -5.83 3.44 9.09
C ALA A 98 -4.82 2.34 9.49
N THR A 99 -3.94 1.93 8.58
CA THR A 99 -2.87 0.96 8.86
C THR A 99 -1.95 1.45 9.96
N LEU A 100 -1.56 2.73 9.94
CA LEU A 100 -0.71 3.34 10.97
C LEU A 100 -1.43 3.39 12.32
N LYS A 101 -2.72 3.72 12.33
CA LYS A 101 -3.54 3.72 13.55
C LYS A 101 -3.62 2.34 14.19
N ASP A 102 -3.88 1.30 13.39
CA ASP A 102 -3.92 -0.08 13.88
C ASP A 102 -2.53 -0.57 14.31
N GLY A 103 -1.50 -0.19 13.55
CA GLY A 103 -0.07 -0.37 13.78
C GLY A 103 0.40 0.13 15.14
N LEU A 104 0.33 1.44 15.30
CA LEU A 104 0.89 2.17 16.42
C LEU A 104 -0.03 2.16 17.64
N GLY A 105 -1.33 1.89 17.46
CA GLY A 105 -2.31 1.81 18.53
C GLY A 105 -2.34 3.09 19.36
N LYS A 106 -2.04 2.99 20.66
CA LYS A 106 -2.03 4.13 21.58
C LYS A 106 -0.95 5.18 21.26
N ALA A 107 0.07 4.83 20.47
CA ALA A 107 1.12 5.74 20.05
C ALA A 107 0.76 6.55 18.79
N PHE A 108 -0.38 6.26 18.15
CA PHE A 108 -0.87 7.04 17.02
C PHE A 108 -1.41 8.40 17.51
N THR A 109 -1.05 9.49 16.83
CA THR A 109 -1.43 10.88 17.16
C THR A 109 -2.09 11.58 15.99
#